data_AF-A0A918CIT9-F1
#
_entry.id   AF-A0A918CIT9-F1
#
_cell.length_a   1.000
_cell.length_b   1.000
_cell.length_c   1.000
_cell.angle_alpha   90.00
_cell.angle_beta   90.00
_cell.angle_gamma   90.00
#
_symmetry.space_group_name_H-M   'P 1'
#
loop_
_entity.id
_entity.type
_entity.pdbx_description
1 polymer ?
#
loop_
_entity_poly.entity_id
_entity_poly.type
_entity_poly.pdbx_seq_one_letter_code
_entity_poly.pdbx_strand_id
1 'polypeptide(L)'
;MAVTGPGRPSGRDRAWSAILAATEGLHGLTQGALALRIDAARPLARGGVVLSTFHSAKGSEFDHVFVLSEGLRGHGRIPPVDDTRALYVALTRARESVTLLRREGDCHPSLLDPDFQAALQRLGAESFRVPTDAPWPATIRYQLTPDPGDLYISAREVLLDEGRAAVEAYARAWDELQLQHLQVRSLHGVVAQLTRTGRFTQRLGAALRQGDVRTTGATILRCERDDEWYARAGYDGDATHHHLVLPEFEITQPLS
;
A
#
# COMPACT_ATOMS: atom_id res chain seq x y z
N MET A 1 -5.25 -39.14 5.25
CA MET A 1 -5.75 -37.83 5.74
C MET A 1 -5.17 -36.75 4.85
N ALA A 2 -5.91 -36.31 3.84
CA ALA A 2 -5.53 -35.20 2.99
C ALA A 2 -5.94 -33.90 3.69
N VAL A 3 -4.97 -33.05 4.01
CA VAL A 3 -5.23 -31.68 4.46
C VAL A 3 -5.72 -30.92 3.23
N THR A 4 -7.05 -30.76 3.12
CA THR A 4 -7.68 -29.85 2.17
C THR A 4 -7.49 -28.42 2.68
N GLY A 5 -6.30 -27.86 2.44
CA GLY A 5 -6.08 -26.42 2.56
C GLY A 5 -6.81 -25.66 1.44
N PRO A 6 -7.06 -24.35 1.61
CA PRO A 6 -7.62 -23.53 0.55
C PRO A 6 -6.73 -23.62 -0.68
N GLY A 7 -7.36 -23.57 -1.86
CA GLY A 7 -6.75 -23.89 -3.16
C GLY A 7 -5.39 -23.22 -3.41
N ARG A 8 -4.61 -23.83 -4.32
CA ARG A 8 -3.31 -23.29 -4.79
C ARG A 8 -3.40 -21.76 -4.95
N PRO A 9 -2.42 -20.99 -4.42
CA PRO A 9 -2.37 -19.55 -4.64
C PRO A 9 -2.49 -19.26 -6.13
N SER A 10 -3.55 -18.55 -6.52
CA SER A 10 -3.81 -18.26 -7.92
C SER A 10 -2.79 -17.22 -8.41
N GLY A 11 -2.43 -17.25 -9.70
CA GLY A 11 -1.64 -16.17 -10.31
C GLY A 11 -2.33 -14.80 -10.31
N ARG A 12 -3.57 -14.71 -9.79
CA ARG A 12 -4.33 -13.47 -9.59
C ARG A 12 -4.13 -12.88 -8.20
N ASP A 13 -3.53 -13.62 -7.26
CA ASP A 13 -3.13 -13.08 -5.96
C ASP A 13 -1.86 -12.22 -6.15
N ARG A 14 -1.99 -10.92 -5.87
CA ARG A 14 -0.89 -9.96 -6.02
C ARG A 14 0.16 -10.10 -4.93
N ALA A 15 -0.22 -10.49 -3.71
CA ALA A 15 0.75 -10.75 -2.65
C ALA A 15 1.61 -11.97 -3.02
N TRP A 16 0.99 -13.01 -3.55
CA TRP A 16 1.71 -14.17 -4.08
C TRP A 16 2.65 -13.79 -5.23
N SER A 17 2.16 -12.99 -6.18
CA SER A 17 2.98 -12.49 -7.30
C SER A 17 4.18 -11.66 -6.82
N ALA A 18 3.99 -10.82 -5.79
CA ALA A 18 5.06 -10.02 -5.19
C ALA A 18 6.11 -10.89 -4.49
N ILE A 19 5.67 -11.92 -3.76
CA ILE A 19 6.56 -12.90 -3.11
C ILE A 19 7.37 -13.66 -4.16
N LEU A 20 6.73 -14.14 -5.23
CA LEU A 20 7.42 -14.83 -6.33
C LEU A 20 8.48 -13.92 -6.96
N ALA A 21 8.14 -12.66 -7.29
CA ALA A 21 9.09 -11.71 -7.84
C ALA A 21 10.24 -11.38 -6.87
N ALA A 22 9.95 -11.23 -5.56
CA ALA A 22 10.96 -10.93 -4.55
C ALA A 22 11.91 -12.10 -4.27
N THR A 23 11.51 -13.33 -4.62
CA THR A 23 12.27 -14.56 -4.39
C THR A 23 12.83 -15.19 -5.66
N GLU A 24 12.49 -14.64 -6.83
CA GLU A 24 12.95 -15.12 -8.14
C GLU A 24 14.48 -15.10 -8.24
N GLY A 25 15.08 -16.22 -8.67
CA GLY A 25 16.53 -16.34 -8.86
C GLY A 25 17.36 -16.41 -7.57
N LEU A 26 16.73 -16.45 -6.39
CA LEU A 26 17.46 -16.62 -5.13
C LEU A 26 17.79 -18.10 -4.88
N HIS A 27 19.08 -18.38 -4.64
CA HIS A 27 19.57 -19.72 -4.34
C HIS A 27 20.47 -19.68 -3.09
N GLY A 28 20.48 -20.77 -2.31
CA GLY A 28 21.41 -20.93 -1.17
C GLY A 28 21.12 -20.03 0.05
N LEU A 29 19.91 -19.48 0.18
CA LEU A 29 19.54 -18.62 1.31
C LEU A 29 19.22 -19.41 2.58
N THR A 30 19.53 -18.81 3.73
CA THR A 30 18.98 -19.27 5.01
C THR A 30 17.50 -18.94 5.12
N GLN A 31 16.78 -19.65 5.99
CA GLN A 31 15.36 -19.37 6.26
C GLN A 31 15.12 -17.93 6.73
N GLY A 32 16.02 -17.39 7.56
CA GLY A 32 15.93 -16.00 8.03
C GLY A 32 16.10 -14.98 6.90
N ALA A 33 17.04 -15.21 5.98
CA ALA A 33 17.22 -14.35 4.82
C ALA A 33 16.02 -14.40 3.87
N LEU A 34 15.44 -15.59 3.67
CA LEU A 34 14.21 -15.74 2.89
C LEU A 34 13.03 -15.01 3.55
N ALA A 35 12.86 -15.14 4.87
CA ALA A 35 11.80 -14.45 5.62
C ALA A 35 11.91 -12.93 5.48
N LEU A 36 13.12 -12.37 5.61
CA LEU A 36 13.35 -10.94 5.38
C LEU A 36 13.01 -10.50 3.95
N ARG A 37 13.26 -11.35 2.95
CA ARG A 37 12.89 -11.05 1.55
C ARG A 37 11.40 -11.08 1.31
N ILE A 38 10.69 -12.01 1.94
CA ILE A 38 9.23 -12.10 1.89
C ILE A 38 8.61 -10.88 2.61
N ASP A 39 9.14 -10.51 3.77
CA ASP A 39 8.66 -9.35 4.55
C ASP A 39 8.91 -8.01 3.82
N ALA A 40 10.04 -7.93 3.10
CA ALA A 40 10.36 -6.80 2.24
C ALA A 40 9.60 -6.82 0.90
N ALA A 41 8.93 -7.91 0.54
CA ALA A 41 8.18 -7.98 -0.70
C ALA A 41 7.09 -6.91 -0.69
N ARG A 42 7.03 -6.13 -1.77
CA ARG A 42 5.99 -5.14 -1.99
C ARG A 42 5.32 -5.49 -3.31
N PRO A 43 3.97 -5.51 -3.38
CA PRO A 43 3.25 -5.62 -4.64
C PRO A 43 3.40 -4.32 -5.42
N LEU A 44 4.58 -4.10 -5.98
CA LEU A 44 4.88 -3.02 -6.90
C LEU A 44 4.55 -3.49 -8.32
N ALA A 45 3.84 -2.67 -9.07
CA ALA A 45 3.73 -2.89 -10.51
C ALA A 45 5.15 -2.84 -11.11
N ARG A 46 5.47 -3.73 -12.07
CA ARG A 46 6.73 -3.65 -12.81
C ARG A 46 6.86 -2.26 -13.44
N GLY A 47 7.99 -1.58 -13.20
CA GLY A 47 8.23 -0.21 -13.66
C GLY A 47 7.52 0.90 -12.86
N GLY A 48 6.92 0.57 -11.71
CA GLY A 48 6.35 1.57 -10.80
C GLY A 48 7.40 2.35 -10.02
N VAL A 49 7.04 3.56 -9.59
CA VAL A 49 7.84 4.40 -8.69
C VAL A 49 7.23 4.35 -7.29
N VAL A 50 8.07 4.32 -6.25
CA VAL A 50 7.63 4.41 -4.85
C VAL A 50 7.58 5.88 -4.45
N LEU A 51 6.40 6.38 -4.10
CA LEU A 51 6.24 7.68 -3.44
C LEU A 51 6.14 7.47 -1.93
N SER A 52 7.03 8.09 -1.17
CA SER A 52 7.12 7.94 0.29
C SER A 52 7.44 9.27 0.95
N THR A 53 7.07 9.41 2.22
CA THR A 53 7.59 10.48 3.09
C THR A 53 9.01 10.14 3.54
N PHE A 54 9.76 11.15 4.04
CA PHE A 54 11.09 10.93 4.61
C PHE A 54 11.07 9.93 5.77
N HIS A 55 10.06 10.03 6.63
CA HIS A 55 9.89 9.17 7.80
C HIS A 55 9.60 7.72 7.43
N SER A 56 8.69 7.50 6.48
CA SER A 56 8.32 6.15 6.03
C SER A 56 9.39 5.46 5.18
N ALA A 57 10.37 6.20 4.65
CA ALA A 57 11.47 5.63 3.88
C ALA A 57 12.58 5.00 4.75
N LYS A 58 12.55 5.21 6.07
CA LYS A 58 13.56 4.67 6.99
C LYS A 58 13.60 3.14 6.91
N GLY A 59 14.81 2.59 6.77
CA GLY A 59 15.01 1.13 6.65
C GLY A 59 14.74 0.56 5.25
N SER A 60 14.29 1.38 4.30
CA SER A 60 14.22 1.03 2.88
C SER A 60 15.45 1.57 2.14
N GLU A 61 15.81 0.96 1.01
CA GLU A 61 16.86 1.44 0.12
C GLU A 61 16.41 1.25 -1.33
N PHE A 62 16.83 2.15 -2.21
CA PHE A 62 16.46 2.19 -3.62
C PHE A 62 17.68 2.53 -4.47
N ASP A 63 17.72 2.07 -5.72
CA ASP A 63 18.86 2.34 -6.61
C ASP A 63 18.94 3.84 -6.95
N HIS A 64 17.78 4.43 -7.30
CA HIS A 64 17.65 5.86 -7.58
C HIS A 64 16.61 6.50 -6.67
N VAL A 65 16.96 7.64 -6.05
CA VAL A 65 16.06 8.38 -5.16
C VAL A 65 15.89 9.81 -5.64
N PHE A 66 14.64 10.21 -5.82
CA PHE A 66 14.24 11.60 -6.06
C PHE A 66 13.72 12.19 -4.76
N VAL A 67 14.42 13.20 -4.23
CA VAL A 67 14.01 13.91 -3.00
C VAL A 67 13.29 15.18 -3.40
N LEU A 68 11.97 15.20 -3.17
CA LEU A 68 11.14 16.39 -3.28
C LEU A 68 11.17 17.13 -1.94
N SER A 69 11.78 18.32 -1.92
CA SER A 69 11.86 19.16 -0.73
C SER A 69 11.02 20.43 -0.94
N GLU A 70 9.72 20.32 -0.65
CA GLU A 70 8.73 21.41 -0.78
C GLU A 70 7.96 21.61 0.54
N GLY A 71 7.37 22.80 0.75
CA GLY A 71 6.48 23.10 1.90
C GLY A 71 7.18 23.33 3.25
N LEU A 72 8.52 23.33 3.29
CA LEU A 72 9.30 23.38 4.53
C LEU A 72 9.64 24.81 4.99
N ARG A 73 9.26 25.85 4.22
CA ARG A 73 9.44 27.25 4.65
C ARG A 73 8.55 27.69 5.80
N GLY A 74 7.50 26.91 6.13
CA GLY A 74 6.65 27.17 7.30
C GLY A 74 7.40 27.15 8.64
N HIS A 75 8.62 26.59 8.67
CA HIS A 75 9.44 26.45 9.87
C HIS A 75 10.47 27.59 10.08
N GLY A 76 10.49 28.61 9.21
CA GLY A 76 11.45 29.72 9.29
C GLY A 76 12.83 29.38 8.71
N ARG A 77 13.86 30.19 9.04
CA ARG A 77 15.23 30.02 8.50
C ARG A 77 16.01 28.88 9.15
N ILE A 78 15.59 28.43 10.33
CA ILE A 78 16.22 27.35 11.07
C ILE A 78 15.22 26.18 11.09
N PRO A 79 15.46 25.12 10.31
CA PRO A 79 14.59 23.97 10.35
C PRO A 79 14.75 23.26 11.70
N PRO A 80 13.66 22.70 12.27
CA PRO A 80 13.75 21.75 13.37
C PRO A 80 14.83 20.69 13.09
N VAL A 81 15.58 20.31 14.12
CA VAL A 81 16.61 19.26 14.02
C VAL A 81 16.05 17.97 13.42
N ASP A 82 14.79 17.67 13.71
CA ASP A 82 14.10 16.48 13.20
C ASP A 82 13.92 16.52 11.67
N ASP A 83 13.64 17.69 11.09
CA ASP A 83 13.49 17.85 9.63
C ASP A 83 14.84 17.67 8.92
N THR A 84 15.93 18.16 9.51
CA THR A 84 17.28 17.96 8.98
C THR A 84 17.66 16.47 9.02
N ARG A 85 17.31 15.77 10.09
CA ARG A 85 17.54 14.33 10.22
C ARG A 85 16.68 13.55 9.21
N ALA A 86 15.44 13.95 9.00
CA ALA A 86 14.55 13.35 8.02
C ALA A 86 15.10 13.53 6.58
N LEU A 87 15.61 14.72 6.25
CA LEU A 87 16.29 14.98 4.98
C LEU A 87 17.53 14.09 4.80
N TYR A 88 18.37 13.98 5.83
CA TYR A 88 19.52 13.06 5.80
C TYR A 88 19.11 11.60 5.57
N VAL A 89 18.04 11.15 6.23
CA VAL A 89 17.48 9.81 5.99
C VAL A 89 17.12 9.65 4.52
N ALA A 90 16.39 10.61 3.92
CA ALA A 90 15.99 10.57 2.52
C ALA A 90 17.21 10.51 1.56
N LEU A 91 18.22 11.35 1.79
CA LEU A 91 19.44 11.39 0.99
C LEU A 91 20.23 10.07 1.04
N THR A 92 20.19 9.35 2.17
CA THR A 92 20.93 8.10 2.36
C THR A 92 20.16 6.85 1.96
N ARG A 93 18.96 6.97 1.37
CA ARG A 93 18.22 5.79 0.88
C ARG A 93 18.71 5.32 -0.49
N ALA A 94 19.46 6.16 -1.22
CA ALA A 94 19.96 5.82 -2.55
C ALA A 94 21.18 4.92 -2.49
N ARG A 95 21.23 3.92 -3.37
CA ARG A 95 22.41 3.08 -3.59
C ARG A 95 23.28 3.58 -4.73
N GLU A 96 22.65 4.12 -5.78
CA GLU A 96 23.36 4.54 -6.99
C GLU A 96 23.28 6.05 -7.21
N SER A 97 22.09 6.65 -7.15
CA SER A 97 21.94 8.08 -7.43
C SER A 97 20.87 8.78 -6.59
N VAL A 98 21.16 10.04 -6.26
CA VAL A 98 20.23 10.96 -5.59
C VAL A 98 19.98 12.15 -6.51
N THR A 99 18.72 12.47 -6.76
CA THR A 99 18.31 13.71 -7.43
C THR A 99 17.52 14.58 -6.46
N LEU A 100 17.97 15.81 -6.26
CA LEU A 100 17.32 16.79 -5.41
C LEU A 100 16.40 17.68 -6.26
N LEU A 101 15.10 17.52 -6.06
CA LEU A 101 14.07 18.34 -6.69
C LEU A 101 13.65 19.43 -5.69
N ARG A 102 13.97 20.68 -6.04
CA ARG A 102 13.69 21.85 -5.21
C ARG A 102 12.84 22.85 -5.98
N ARG A 103 11.77 23.33 -5.35
CA ARG A 103 11.10 24.54 -5.81
C ARG A 103 11.89 25.75 -5.34
N GLU A 104 12.26 26.61 -6.27
CA GLU A 104 12.95 27.85 -5.92
C GLU A 104 12.06 28.67 -4.98
N GLY A 105 12.61 29.03 -3.83
CA GLY A 105 11.85 29.75 -2.82
C GLY A 105 10.91 28.89 -1.97
N ASP A 106 10.99 27.56 -1.99
CA ASP A 106 10.24 26.69 -1.07
C ASP A 106 10.94 25.33 -0.87
N CYS A 107 12.16 25.34 -0.32
CA CYS A 107 12.90 24.11 -0.01
C CYS A 107 13.55 24.17 1.37
N HIS A 108 13.98 23.01 1.88
CA HIS A 108 14.59 22.90 3.21
C HIS A 108 15.83 23.81 3.33
N PRO A 109 15.98 24.61 4.41
CA PRO A 109 17.07 25.59 4.52
C PRO A 109 18.48 25.02 4.37
N SER A 110 18.74 23.79 4.82
CA SER A 110 20.05 23.13 4.63
C SER A 110 20.40 22.90 3.16
N LEU A 111 19.41 22.83 2.26
CA LEU A 111 19.66 22.75 0.82
C LEU A 111 20.04 24.11 0.24
N LEU A 112 19.82 25.22 0.96
CA LEU A 112 20.22 26.57 0.56
C LEU A 112 21.55 27.01 1.22
N ASP A 113 22.09 26.18 2.12
CA ASP A 113 23.33 26.47 2.82
C ASP A 113 24.52 26.57 1.83
N PRO A 114 25.32 27.65 1.87
CA PRO A 114 26.43 27.85 0.94
C PRO A 114 27.49 26.75 0.98
N ASP A 115 27.81 26.22 2.16
CA ASP A 115 28.81 25.16 2.32
C ASP A 115 28.29 23.84 1.76
N PHE A 116 27.00 23.57 1.96
CA PHE A 116 26.32 22.43 1.32
C PHE A 116 26.33 22.55 -0.21
N GLN A 117 26.01 23.73 -0.76
CA GLN A 117 26.05 23.95 -2.21
C GLN A 117 27.47 23.80 -2.78
N ALA A 118 28.48 24.34 -2.10
CA ALA A 118 29.88 24.17 -2.49
C ALA A 118 30.33 22.70 -2.42
N ALA A 119 29.83 21.93 -1.45
CA ALA A 119 30.07 20.50 -1.38
C ALA A 119 29.46 19.74 -2.56
N LEU A 120 28.22 20.05 -2.95
CA LEU A 120 27.57 19.45 -4.12
C LEU A 120 28.35 19.72 -5.41
N GLN A 121 28.84 20.95 -5.60
CA GLN A 121 29.67 21.30 -6.76
C GLN A 121 30.98 20.51 -6.81
N ARG A 122 31.66 20.34 -5.66
CA ARG A 122 32.88 19.51 -5.57
C ARG A 122 32.63 18.04 -5.85
N LEU A 123 31.43 17.54 -5.54
CA LEU A 123 31.00 16.18 -5.88
C LEU A 123 30.57 16.03 -7.34
N GLY A 124 30.61 17.11 -8.13
CA GLY A 124 30.21 17.08 -9.54
C GLY A 124 28.69 17.02 -9.74
N ALA A 125 27.90 17.49 -8.78
CA ALA A 125 26.45 17.50 -8.92
C ALA A 125 26.01 18.42 -10.08
N GLU A 126 25.26 17.86 -11.02
CA GLU A 126 24.72 18.60 -12.16
C GLU A 126 23.36 19.22 -11.82
N SER A 127 23.18 20.47 -12.22
CA SER A 127 21.90 21.16 -12.09
C SER A 127 21.15 21.14 -13.42
N PHE A 128 19.89 20.74 -13.39
CA PHE A 128 18.99 20.84 -14.54
C PHE A 128 17.66 21.47 -14.11
N ARG A 129 16.94 22.06 -15.06
CA ARG A 129 15.56 22.54 -14.83
C ARG A 129 14.59 21.41 -15.16
N VAL A 130 13.68 21.13 -14.23
CA VAL A 130 12.57 20.21 -14.48
C VAL A 130 11.59 20.91 -15.42
N PRO A 131 11.21 20.31 -16.56
CA PRO A 131 10.14 20.85 -17.40
C PRO A 131 8.81 20.88 -16.63
N THR A 132 8.17 22.04 -16.55
CA THR A 132 6.89 22.24 -15.84
C THR A 132 5.76 22.69 -16.77
N ASP A 133 6.02 22.69 -18.08
CA ASP A 133 5.09 23.07 -19.14
C ASP A 133 4.24 21.91 -19.66
N ALA A 134 4.51 20.69 -19.17
CA ALA A 134 3.69 19.53 -19.47
C ALA A 134 2.24 19.76 -19.00
N PRO A 135 1.23 19.52 -19.86
CA PRO A 135 -0.16 19.65 -19.44
C PRO A 135 -0.47 18.62 -18.36
N TRP A 136 -1.25 19.05 -17.36
CA TRP A 136 -1.78 18.14 -16.35
C TRP A 136 -2.66 17.08 -17.02
N PRO A 137 -2.58 15.81 -16.60
CA PRO A 137 -3.50 14.81 -17.11
C PRO A 137 -4.92 15.16 -16.64
N ALA A 138 -5.92 14.99 -17.52
CA ALA A 138 -7.31 15.30 -17.19
C ALA A 138 -7.87 14.40 -16.07
N THR A 139 -7.29 13.21 -15.89
CA THR A 139 -7.69 12.24 -14.88
C THR A 139 -6.47 11.61 -14.22
N ILE A 140 -6.65 11.18 -12.98
CA ILE A 140 -5.69 10.38 -12.24
C ILE A 140 -6.29 9.00 -11.98
N ARG A 141 -5.47 7.97 -12.12
CA ARG A 141 -5.80 6.59 -11.75
C ARG A 141 -4.90 6.13 -10.61
N TYR A 142 -5.49 5.66 -9.51
CA TYR A 142 -4.75 5.15 -8.37
C TYR A 142 -5.50 4.00 -7.70
N GLN A 143 -4.82 3.31 -6.78
CA GLN A 143 -5.36 2.19 -6.02
C GLN A 143 -5.47 2.55 -4.54
N LEU A 144 -6.57 2.17 -3.90
CA LEU A 144 -6.70 2.15 -2.45
C LEU A 144 -6.80 0.69 -1.98
N THR A 145 -5.88 0.29 -1.12
CA THR A 145 -5.88 -1.01 -0.48
C THR A 145 -6.19 -0.81 1.01
N PRO A 146 -7.25 -1.43 1.56
CA PRO A 146 -7.49 -1.44 2.99
C PRO A 146 -6.43 -2.28 3.69
N ASP A 147 -6.16 -1.94 4.94
CA ASP A 147 -5.49 -2.84 5.88
C ASP A 147 -6.52 -3.74 6.57
N PRO A 148 -6.12 -4.85 7.22
CA PRO A 148 -7.05 -5.70 7.97
C PRO A 148 -7.89 -4.94 9.01
N GLY A 149 -7.35 -3.85 9.58
CA GLY A 149 -8.06 -2.99 10.53
C GLY A 149 -9.17 -2.12 9.91
N ASP A 150 -9.19 -1.99 8.58
CA ASP A 150 -10.28 -1.31 7.84
C ASP A 150 -11.44 -2.27 7.53
N LEU A 151 -11.33 -3.55 7.92
CA LEU A 151 -12.38 -4.54 7.79
C LEU A 151 -13.09 -4.76 9.12
N TYR A 152 -14.40 -4.93 9.08
CA TYR A 152 -15.17 -5.44 10.21
C TYR A 152 -15.08 -6.97 10.21
N ILE A 153 -13.99 -7.50 10.75
CA ILE A 153 -13.63 -8.94 10.70
C ILE A 153 -14.73 -9.82 11.32
N SER A 154 -15.45 -9.33 12.33
CA SER A 154 -16.54 -10.05 13.00
C SER A 154 -17.94 -9.74 12.44
N ALA A 155 -18.02 -9.22 11.21
CA ALA A 155 -19.29 -9.04 10.52
C ALA A 155 -20.02 -10.38 10.36
N ARG A 156 -21.28 -10.43 10.80
CA ARG A 156 -22.10 -11.66 10.78
C ARG A 156 -22.25 -12.19 9.36
N GLU A 157 -22.36 -11.30 8.40
CA GLU A 157 -22.55 -11.58 6.98
C GLU A 157 -21.39 -12.34 6.35
N VAL A 158 -20.20 -12.29 6.96
CA VAL A 158 -19.00 -13.02 6.52
C VAL A 158 -18.72 -14.21 7.42
N LEU A 159 -18.93 -14.06 8.73
CA LEU A 159 -18.55 -15.04 9.74
C LEU A 159 -19.50 -16.25 9.81
N LEU A 160 -20.77 -16.08 9.47
CA LEU A 160 -21.74 -17.20 9.44
C LEU A 160 -21.57 -18.07 8.20
N ASP A 161 -22.21 -19.25 8.19
CA ASP A 161 -22.02 -20.29 7.18
C ASP A 161 -22.22 -19.80 5.74
N GLU A 162 -23.21 -18.94 5.48
CA GLU A 162 -23.44 -18.36 4.16
C GLU A 162 -22.25 -17.52 3.68
N GLY A 163 -21.69 -16.67 4.56
CA GLY A 163 -20.53 -15.85 4.27
C GLY A 163 -19.27 -16.67 4.06
N ARG A 164 -19.05 -17.68 4.91
CA ARG A 164 -17.94 -18.64 4.76
C ARG A 164 -17.99 -19.36 3.41
N ALA A 165 -19.15 -19.87 3.04
CA ALA A 165 -19.37 -20.53 1.76
C ALA A 165 -19.15 -19.57 0.58
N ALA A 166 -19.57 -18.30 0.70
CA ALA A 166 -19.37 -17.29 -0.32
C ALA A 166 -17.88 -16.97 -0.53
N VAL A 167 -17.09 -16.84 0.55
CA VAL A 167 -15.64 -16.61 0.47
C VAL A 167 -14.93 -17.81 -0.14
N GLU A 168 -15.30 -19.03 0.24
CA GLU A 168 -14.72 -20.24 -0.34
C GLU A 168 -15.04 -20.41 -1.84
N ALA A 169 -16.28 -20.12 -2.24
CA ALA A 169 -16.68 -20.17 -3.64
C ALA A 169 -15.93 -19.12 -4.45
N TYR A 170 -15.84 -17.89 -3.94
CA TYR A 170 -15.04 -16.83 -4.53
C TYR A 170 -13.56 -17.20 -4.66
N ALA A 171 -12.93 -17.78 -3.62
CA ALA A 171 -11.53 -18.19 -3.65
C ALA A 171 -11.22 -19.27 -4.71
N ARG A 172 -12.23 -20.00 -5.19
CA ARG A 172 -12.11 -20.97 -6.29
C ARG A 172 -12.25 -20.31 -7.66
N ALA A 173 -13.17 -19.36 -7.80
CA ALA A 173 -13.57 -18.82 -9.10
C ALA A 173 -12.92 -17.47 -9.44
N TRP A 174 -12.59 -16.64 -8.44
CA TRP A 174 -12.04 -15.28 -8.59
C TRP A 174 -12.90 -14.41 -9.49
N ASP A 175 -14.21 -14.42 -9.23
CA ASP A 175 -15.20 -13.67 -9.99
C ASP A 175 -15.13 -12.16 -9.72
N GLU A 176 -16.01 -11.38 -10.35
CA GLU A 176 -16.08 -9.95 -10.11
C GLU A 176 -16.58 -9.63 -8.70
N LEU A 177 -16.04 -8.55 -8.14
CA LEU A 177 -16.44 -8.00 -6.85
C LEU A 177 -17.20 -6.70 -7.03
N GLN A 178 -18.20 -6.49 -6.18
CA GLN A 178 -18.98 -5.26 -6.12
C GLN A 178 -18.99 -4.71 -4.71
N LEU A 179 -18.85 -3.39 -4.59
CA LEU A 179 -19.02 -2.67 -3.33
C LEU A 179 -20.45 -2.14 -3.22
N GLN A 180 -21.17 -2.55 -2.18
CA GLN A 180 -22.51 -2.05 -1.89
C GLN A 180 -22.68 -1.88 -0.38
N HIS A 181 -23.07 -0.68 0.09
CA HIS A 181 -23.27 -0.40 1.52
C HIS A 181 -22.09 -0.83 2.42
N LEU A 182 -20.85 -0.57 1.97
CA LEU A 182 -19.61 -1.01 2.64
C LEU A 182 -19.39 -2.53 2.68
N GLN A 183 -20.26 -3.31 2.06
CA GLN A 183 -20.08 -4.75 1.85
C GLN A 183 -19.40 -4.97 0.52
N VAL A 184 -18.40 -5.85 0.52
CA VAL A 184 -17.83 -6.38 -0.72
C VAL A 184 -18.52 -7.71 -1.00
N ARG A 185 -19.12 -7.81 -2.19
CA ARG A 185 -19.94 -8.94 -2.59
C ARG A 185 -19.36 -9.58 -3.84
N SER A 186 -19.35 -10.90 -3.85
CA SER A 186 -19.21 -11.70 -5.08
C SER A 186 -20.59 -12.14 -5.55
N LEU A 187 -20.65 -12.88 -6.66
CA LEU A 187 -21.89 -13.53 -7.10
C LEU A 187 -22.40 -14.60 -6.11
N HIS A 188 -21.55 -15.03 -5.17
CA HIS A 188 -21.87 -16.06 -4.17
C HIS A 188 -22.34 -15.49 -2.83
N GLY A 189 -22.20 -14.18 -2.58
CA GLY A 189 -22.60 -13.56 -1.32
C GLY A 189 -21.64 -12.47 -0.85
N VAL A 190 -21.75 -12.10 0.44
CA VAL A 190 -20.86 -11.13 1.07
C VAL A 190 -19.54 -11.82 1.40
N VAL A 191 -18.43 -11.24 0.97
CA VAL A 191 -17.08 -11.80 1.15
C VAL A 191 -16.17 -10.91 2.01
N ALA A 192 -16.56 -9.66 2.22
CA ALA A 192 -15.92 -8.76 3.17
C ALA A 192 -16.90 -7.66 3.62
N GLN A 193 -16.62 -7.07 4.78
CA GLN A 193 -17.33 -5.91 5.29
C GLN A 193 -16.29 -4.86 5.68
N LEU A 194 -16.37 -3.66 5.11
CA LEU A 194 -15.54 -2.52 5.54
C LEU A 194 -16.09 -1.92 6.84
N THR A 195 -15.21 -1.37 7.66
CA THR A 195 -15.60 -0.58 8.83
C THR A 195 -16.31 0.71 8.40
N ARG A 196 -17.21 1.21 9.26
CA ARG A 196 -17.96 2.45 9.01
C ARG A 196 -17.13 3.71 9.29
N THR A 197 -16.02 3.57 10.00
CA THR A 197 -15.20 4.67 10.51
C THR A 197 -13.76 4.46 10.11
N GLY A 198 -12.97 5.55 10.09
CA GLY A 198 -11.56 5.50 9.78
C GLY A 198 -11.20 6.25 8.51
N ARG A 199 -9.90 6.51 8.36
CA ARG A 199 -9.34 7.30 7.26
C ARG A 199 -9.55 6.61 5.91
N PHE A 200 -9.47 5.28 5.87
CA PHE A 200 -9.72 4.52 4.65
C PHE A 200 -11.14 4.71 4.13
N THR A 201 -12.16 4.40 4.95
CA THR A 201 -13.57 4.54 4.58
C THR A 201 -13.94 5.98 4.19
N GLN A 202 -13.35 6.98 4.85
CA GLN A 202 -13.50 8.38 4.46
C GLN A 202 -12.93 8.66 3.06
N ARG A 203 -11.72 8.18 2.75
CA ARG A 203 -11.08 8.34 1.44
C ARG A 203 -11.82 7.61 0.34
N LEU A 204 -12.23 6.36 0.58
CA LEU A 204 -13.03 5.59 -0.36
C LEU A 204 -14.39 6.26 -0.61
N GLY A 205 -15.04 6.76 0.43
CA GLY A 205 -16.27 7.53 0.31
C GLY A 205 -16.11 8.82 -0.51
N ALA A 206 -14.98 9.50 -0.41
CA ALA A 206 -14.66 10.64 -1.27
C ALA A 206 -14.48 10.23 -2.73
N ALA A 207 -13.71 9.17 -2.98
CA ALA A 207 -13.51 8.62 -4.33
C ALA A 207 -14.83 8.21 -5.00
N LEU A 208 -15.72 7.53 -4.28
CA LEU A 208 -17.06 7.14 -4.76
C LEU A 208 -17.94 8.32 -5.17
N ARG A 209 -17.68 9.53 -4.66
CA ARG A 209 -18.42 10.76 -5.04
C ARG A 209 -17.79 11.50 -6.21
N GLN A 210 -16.49 11.28 -6.47
CA GLN A 210 -15.69 12.12 -7.36
C GLN A 210 -15.22 11.38 -8.62
N GLY A 211 -15.28 10.06 -8.64
CA GLY A 211 -14.77 9.27 -9.76
C GLY A 211 -15.44 7.93 -9.92
N ASP A 212 -14.92 7.17 -10.88
CA ASP A 212 -15.27 5.78 -11.09
C ASP A 212 -14.43 4.89 -10.16
N VAL A 213 -15.10 4.00 -9.44
CA VAL A 213 -14.47 3.12 -8.45
C VAL A 213 -14.78 1.68 -8.83
N ARG A 214 -13.76 0.98 -9.29
CA ARG A 214 -13.83 -0.45 -9.57
C ARG A 214 -13.31 -1.22 -8.37
N THR A 215 -14.16 -2.08 -7.82
CA THR A 215 -13.73 -3.03 -6.79
C THR A 215 -13.02 -4.18 -7.47
N THR A 216 -11.77 -4.35 -7.10
CA THR A 216 -10.82 -5.34 -7.58
C THR A 216 -10.17 -5.96 -6.35
N GLY A 217 -9.11 -6.76 -6.51
CA GLY A 217 -8.29 -7.20 -5.39
C GLY A 217 -8.93 -8.24 -4.47
N ALA A 218 -8.13 -9.21 -4.08
CA ALA A 218 -8.69 -10.53 -3.82
C ALA A 218 -7.78 -11.40 -2.95
N THR A 219 -6.99 -10.81 -2.07
CA THR A 219 -6.22 -11.63 -1.12
C THR A 219 -7.19 -12.30 -0.16
N ILE A 220 -7.08 -13.61 0.03
CA ILE A 220 -7.86 -14.32 1.03
C ILE A 220 -7.11 -14.24 2.36
N LEU A 221 -7.67 -13.54 3.33
CA LEU A 221 -7.15 -13.47 4.69
C LEU A 221 -7.76 -14.59 5.52
N ARG A 222 -6.92 -15.25 6.31
CA ARG A 222 -7.34 -16.18 7.36
C ARG A 222 -7.34 -15.45 8.70
N CYS A 223 -8.49 -15.45 9.37
CA CYS A 223 -8.67 -14.85 10.67
C CYS A 223 -8.93 -15.94 11.70
N GLU A 224 -7.96 -16.12 12.61
CA GLU A 224 -8.11 -17.05 13.73
C GLU A 224 -9.28 -16.64 14.62
N ARG A 225 -9.88 -17.62 15.27
CA ARG A 225 -11.03 -17.42 16.14
C ARG A 225 -10.66 -16.59 17.35
N ASP A 226 -11.52 -15.62 17.61
CA ASP A 226 -11.62 -14.89 18.86
C ASP A 226 -13.03 -15.17 19.43
N ASP A 227 -13.11 -15.74 20.63
CA ASP A 227 -14.38 -16.18 21.21
C ASP A 227 -15.34 -15.00 21.46
N GLU A 228 -14.82 -13.81 21.80
CA GLU A 228 -15.64 -12.63 22.01
C GLU A 228 -16.28 -12.17 20.69
N TRP A 229 -15.50 -12.17 19.61
CA TRP A 229 -15.95 -11.78 18.28
C TRP A 229 -17.00 -12.74 17.72
N TYR A 230 -16.74 -14.05 17.87
CA TYR A 230 -17.64 -15.09 17.38
C TYR A 230 -18.96 -15.08 18.18
N ALA A 231 -18.90 -14.94 19.51
CA ALA A 231 -20.08 -14.82 20.35
C ALA A 231 -20.90 -13.57 20.02
N ARG A 232 -20.25 -12.41 19.81
CA ARG A 232 -20.92 -11.17 19.40
C ARG A 232 -21.59 -11.28 18.03
N ALA A 233 -20.96 -12.01 17.11
CA ALA A 233 -21.53 -12.34 15.80
C ALA A 233 -22.62 -13.42 15.89
N GLY A 234 -22.87 -14.00 17.07
CA GLY A 234 -23.86 -15.05 17.28
C GLY A 234 -23.55 -16.35 16.55
N TYR A 235 -22.27 -16.68 16.44
CA TYR A 235 -21.80 -17.95 15.88
C TYR A 235 -21.60 -18.97 16.99
N ASP A 236 -22.23 -20.13 16.84
CA ASP A 236 -22.26 -21.24 17.81
C ASP A 236 -21.53 -22.51 17.31
N GLY A 237 -20.92 -22.45 16.12
CA GLY A 237 -20.17 -23.56 15.54
C GLY A 237 -18.79 -23.79 16.17
N ASP A 238 -18.12 -24.85 15.69
CA ASP A 238 -16.83 -25.33 16.20
C ASP A 238 -15.61 -24.81 15.42
N ALA A 239 -15.82 -24.13 14.27
CA ALA A 239 -14.72 -23.59 13.47
C ALA A 239 -13.74 -22.73 14.30
N THR A 240 -12.46 -22.94 14.06
CA THR A 240 -11.34 -22.27 14.75
C THR A 240 -10.83 -21.03 14.03
N HIS A 241 -11.35 -20.73 12.84
CA HIS A 241 -10.98 -19.59 12.02
C HIS A 241 -12.08 -19.33 11.00
N HIS A 242 -12.04 -18.18 10.33
CA HIS A 242 -12.80 -17.91 9.11
C HIS A 242 -11.89 -17.24 8.08
N HIS A 243 -12.38 -17.14 6.85
CA HIS A 243 -11.71 -16.43 5.78
C HIS A 243 -12.51 -15.20 5.36
N LEU A 244 -11.81 -14.20 4.85
CA LEU A 244 -12.42 -13.00 4.28
C LEU A 244 -11.57 -12.46 3.15
N VAL A 245 -12.21 -11.77 2.21
CA VAL A 245 -11.53 -11.18 1.06
C VAL A 245 -11.03 -9.79 1.44
N LEU A 246 -9.74 -9.52 1.23
CA LEU A 246 -9.19 -8.18 1.26
C LEU A 246 -9.33 -7.55 -0.14
N PRO A 247 -10.25 -6.60 -0.34
CA PRO A 247 -10.46 -5.97 -1.63
C PRO A 247 -9.35 -4.96 -1.95
N GLU A 248 -9.31 -4.49 -3.18
CA GLU A 248 -8.55 -3.34 -3.66
C GLU A 248 -9.48 -2.47 -4.50
N PHE A 249 -9.40 -1.15 -4.37
CA PHE A 249 -10.26 -0.23 -5.09
C PHE A 249 -9.42 0.53 -6.12
N GLU A 250 -9.64 0.24 -7.39
CA GLU A 250 -9.09 1.03 -8.49
C GLU A 250 -9.99 2.25 -8.72
N ILE A 251 -9.40 3.43 -8.65
CA ILE A 251 -10.13 4.69 -8.74
C ILE A 251 -9.61 5.46 -9.94
N THR A 252 -10.54 5.96 -10.76
CA THR A 252 -10.26 6.91 -11.83
C THR A 252 -11.10 8.15 -11.58
N GLN A 253 -10.45 9.30 -11.38
CA GLN A 253 -11.14 10.56 -11.09
C GLN A 253 -10.48 11.75 -11.79
N PRO A 254 -11.20 12.86 -12.01
CA PRO A 254 -10.61 14.08 -12.54
C PRO A 254 -9.46 14.56 -11.65
N LEU A 255 -8.38 15.05 -12.27
CA LEU A 255 -7.32 15.73 -11.54
C LEU A 255 -7.72 17.20 -11.42
N SER A 256 -8.21 17.60 -10.24
CA SER A 256 -8.67 18.96 -9.92
C SER A 256 -7.52 19.90 -9.57
#